data_AF-A0A1F9NCL1-F1
#
_entry.id   AF-A0A1F9NCL1-F1
#
_cell.length_a   1.000
_cell.length_b   1.000
_cell.length_c   1.000
_cell.angle_alpha   90.00
_cell.angle_beta   90.00
_cell.angle_gamma   90.00
#
_symmetry.space_group_name_H-M   'P 1'
#
loop_
_entity.id
_entity.type
_entity.pdbx_description
1 polymer ?
#
loop_
_entity_poly.entity_id
_entity_poly.type
_entity_poly.pdbx_seq_one_letter_code
_entity_poly.pdbx_strand_id
1 'polypeptide(L)' 'MPVRFGEGEDRLLRLIRARASAQSRSISGQIKHYARLGLIAEDNPDLPLSMIAGIVEAREELKQGLEQPYEWGVVQGEDD' A
#
# COMPACT_ATOMS: atom_id res chain seq x y z
N MET A 1 12.37 -3.47 -19.27
CA MET A 1 11.69 -2.50 -20.14
C MET A 1 11.61 -1.15 -19.41
N PRO A 2 12.25 -0.09 -19.91
CA PRO A 2 12.03 1.26 -19.37
C PRO A 2 10.61 1.72 -19.71
N VAL A 3 9.87 2.23 -18.72
CA VAL A 3 8.57 2.87 -18.94
C VAL A 3 8.83 4.20 -19.65
N ARG A 4 8.22 4.39 -20.82
CA ARG A 4 8.29 5.64 -21.59
C ARG A 4 7.00 6.44 -21.34
N PHE A 5 7.17 7.71 -21.02
CA PHE A 5 6.07 8.66 -20.96
C PHE A 5 5.97 9.37 -22.31
N GLY A 6 4.76 9.45 -22.86
CA GLY A 6 4.45 10.13 -24.11
C GLY A 6 4.28 11.63 -23.96
N GLU A 7 4.02 12.31 -25.08
CA GLU A 7 3.73 13.73 -25.08
C GLU A 7 2.47 14.03 -24.23
N GLY A 8 2.57 15.04 -23.34
CA GLY A 8 1.47 15.45 -22.46
C GLY A 8 1.45 14.79 -21.07
N GLU A 9 2.29 13.77 -20.83
CA GLU A 9 2.30 13.04 -19.55
C GLU A 9 3.25 13.63 -18.50
N ASP A 10 3.87 14.78 -18.78
CA ASP A 10 4.83 15.44 -17.87
C ASP A 10 4.25 15.67 -16.48
N ARG A 11 2.95 16.01 -16.41
CA ARG A 11 2.26 16.20 -15.13
C ARG A 11 2.17 14.89 -14.34
N LEU A 12 1.87 13.78 -15.01
CA LEU A 12 1.82 12.46 -14.39
C LEU A 12 3.20 12.04 -13.88
N LEU A 13 4.24 12.23 -14.69
CA LEU A 13 5.62 11.94 -14.27
C LEU A 13 6.04 12.77 -13.05
N ARG A 14 5.72 14.07 -13.01
CA ARG A 14 5.98 14.93 -11.84
C ARG A 14 5.23 14.45 -10.60
N LEU A 15 3.96 14.05 -10.74
CA LEU A 15 3.17 13.50 -9.64
C LEU A 15 3.76 12.19 -9.10
N ILE A 16 4.13 11.27 -9.99
CA ILE A 16 4.75 9.99 -9.60
C ILE A 16 6.08 10.27 -8.89
N ARG A 17 6.91 11.18 -9.41
CA ARG A 17 8.20 11.54 -8.80
C ARG A 17 8.01 12.13 -7.39
N ALA A 18 7.07 13.04 -7.21
CA ALA A 18 6.78 13.63 -5.90
C ALA A 18 6.32 12.57 -4.89
N ARG A 19 5.40 11.69 -5.28
CA ARG A 19 4.88 10.63 -4.41
C ARG A 19 5.90 9.53 -4.12
N ALA A 20 6.76 9.21 -5.08
CA ALA A 20 7.87 8.29 -4.90
C ALA A 20 8.83 8.85 -3.83
N SER A 21 9.19 10.13 -3.94
CA SER A 21 10.04 10.80 -2.96
C SER A 21 9.41 10.82 -1.56
N ALA A 22 8.11 11.14 -1.45
CA ALA A 22 7.41 11.20 -0.17
C ALA A 22 7.30 9.83 0.53
N GLN A 23 7.28 8.74 -0.23
CA GLN A 23 7.17 7.37 0.28
C GLN A 23 8.52 6.63 0.29
N SER A 24 9.63 7.35 0.11
CA SER A 24 10.98 6.78 0.07
C SER A 24 11.14 5.63 -0.96
N ARG A 25 10.49 5.75 -2.13
CA ARG A 25 10.59 4.80 -3.24
C ARG A 25 11.27 5.41 -4.46
N SER A 26 11.86 4.55 -5.30
CA SER A 26 12.28 4.96 -6.65
C SER A 26 11.04 5.21 -7.55
N ILE A 27 11.20 5.97 -8.63
CA ILE A 27 10.10 6.22 -9.61
C ILE A 27 9.56 4.88 -10.15
N SER A 28 10.46 3.98 -10.56
CA SER A 28 10.07 2.64 -11.02
C SER A 28 9.36 1.85 -9.92
N GLY A 29 9.85 1.94 -8.68
CA GLY A 29 9.21 1.31 -7.52
C GLY A 29 7.80 1.83 -7.28
N GLN A 30 7.59 3.14 -7.40
CA GLN A 30 6.27 3.74 -7.23
C GLN A 30 5.29 3.35 -8.34
N ILE A 31 5.76 3.26 -9.59
CA ILE A 31 4.94 2.76 -10.71
C ILE A 31 4.53 1.30 -10.46
N LYS A 32 5.48 0.43 -10.09
CA LYS A 32 5.20 -0.97 -9.77
C LYS A 32 4.21 -1.11 -8.61
N HIS A 33 4.36 -0.26 -7.58
CA HIS A 33 3.43 -0.22 -6.45
C HIS A 33 2.00 0.10 -6.90
N TYR A 34 1.81 1.13 -7.73
CA TYR A 34 0.48 1.44 -8.28
C TYR A 34 -0.07 0.35 -9.21
N ALA A 35 0.77 -0.23 -10.07
CA ALA A 35 0.35 -1.33 -10.93
C ALA A 35 -0.12 -2.54 -10.10
N ARG A 36 0.61 -2.89 -9.04
CA ARG A 36 0.22 -3.99 -8.14
C ARG A 36 -1.10 -3.71 -7.43
N LEU A 37 -1.30 -2.50 -6.92
CA LEU A 37 -2.58 -2.13 -6.29
C LEU A 37 -3.74 -2.12 -7.29
N GLY A 38 -3.52 -1.65 -8.51
CA GLY A 38 -4.52 -1.66 -9.58
C GLY A 38 -4.97 -3.07 -9.94
N LEU A 39 -4.02 -4.00 -10.13
CA LEU A 39 -4.34 -5.41 -10.42
C LEU A 39 -5.18 -6.04 -9.29
N ILE A 40 -4.85 -5.79 -8.02
CA ILE A 40 -5.64 -6.30 -6.90
C ILE A 40 -7.03 -5.65 -6.85
N ALA A 41 -7.14 -4.37 -7.17
CA ALA A 41 -8.42 -3.65 -7.19
C ALA A 41 -9.33 -4.11 -8.33
N GLU A 42 -8.78 -4.51 -9.48
CA GLU A 42 -9.55 -5.11 -10.57
C GLU A 42 -10.20 -6.44 -10.16
N ASP A 43 -9.47 -7.27 -9.42
CA ASP A 43 -9.98 -8.54 -8.88
C ASP A 43 -10.95 -8.36 -7.70
N ASN A 44 -10.90 -7.20 -7.01
CA ASN A 44 -11.66 -6.92 -5.78
C ASN A 44 -12.31 -5.51 -5.84
N PRO A 45 -13.30 -5.30 -6.73
CA PRO A 45 -13.84 -3.96 -7.04
C PRO A 45 -14.64 -3.33 -5.89
N ASP A 46 -15.07 -4.12 -4.93
CA ASP A 46 -15.82 -3.72 -3.73
C ASP A 46 -14.90 -3.23 -2.60
N LEU A 47 -13.61 -3.53 -2.66
CA LEU A 47 -12.64 -3.12 -1.65
C LEU A 47 -12.06 -1.73 -1.94
N PRO A 48 -12.13 -0.78 -0.98
CA PRO A 48 -11.45 0.51 -1.12
C PRO A 48 -9.94 0.34 -1.29
N LEU A 49 -9.35 1.16 -2.16
CA LEU A 49 -7.91 1.12 -2.44
C LEU A 49 -7.04 1.28 -1.18
N SER A 50 -7.50 2.08 -0.21
CA SER A 50 -6.82 2.25 1.08
C SER A 50 -6.78 0.96 1.90
N MET A 51 -7.87 0.17 1.89
CA MET A 51 -7.93 -1.13 2.55
C MET A 51 -6.99 -2.12 1.85
N ILE A 52 -6.99 -2.17 0.52
CA ILE A 52 -6.06 -3.00 -0.26
C ILE A 52 -4.60 -2.65 0.10
N ALA A 53 -4.26 -1.36 0.12
CA ALA A 53 -2.92 -0.91 0.48
C ALA A 53 -2.52 -1.34 1.90
N GLY A 54 -3.41 -1.16 2.88
CA GLY A 54 -3.17 -1.60 4.26
C GLY A 54 -2.99 -3.10 4.40
N ILE A 55 -3.80 -3.91 3.69
CA ILE A 55 -3.64 -5.37 3.68
C ILE A 55 -2.28 -5.77 3.07
N VAL A 56 -1.86 -5.11 1.98
CA VAL A 56 -0.55 -5.40 1.37
C VAL A 56 0.60 -5.08 2.32
N GLU A 57 0.52 -3.96 3.04
CA GLU A 57 1.50 -3.57 4.07
C GLU A 57 1.51 -4.56 5.23
N ALA A 58 0.35 -4.86 5.81
CA ALA A 58 0.20 -5.83 6.89
C ALA A 58 0.77 -7.20 6.50
N ARG A 59 0.55 -7.67 5.26
CA ARG A 59 1.13 -8.93 4.77
C ARG A 59 2.65 -8.92 4.72
N GLU A 60 3.28 -7.78 4.46
CA GLU A 60 4.74 -7.68 4.52
C GLU A 60 5.24 -7.60 5.97
N GLU A 61 4.53 -6.88 6.85
CA GLU A 61 4.81 -6.87 8.30
C GLU A 61 4.77 -8.28 8.91
N LEU A 62 3.73 -9.07 8.58
CA LEU A 62 3.62 -10.48 8.99
C LEU A 62 4.84 -11.31 8.55
N LYS A 63 5.37 -11.09 7.33
CA LYS A 63 6.56 -11.81 6.86
C LYS A 63 7.83 -11.41 7.60
N GLN A 64 7.86 -10.19 8.15
CA GLN A 64 8.97 -9.69 8.96
C GLN A 64 8.82 -10.03 10.45
N GLY A 65 7.74 -10.73 10.85
CA GLY A 65 7.48 -11.05 12.26
C GLY A 65 7.04 -9.83 13.08
N LEU A 66 6.45 -8.81 12.43
CA LEU A 66 6.01 -7.57 13.07
C LEU A 66 4.53 -7.61 13.51
N GLU A 67 3.91 -8.79 13.56
CA GLU A 67 2.58 -8.98 14.10
C GLU A 67 2.50 -8.71 15.61
N GLN A 68 1.31 -8.31 16.05
CA GLN A 68 0.97 -8.29 17.47
C GLN A 68 -0.19 -9.25 17.72
N PRO A 69 -0.12 -10.10 18.77
CA PRO A 69 -1.26 -10.90 19.19
C PRO A 69 -2.46 -10.01 19.47
N TYR A 70 -3.61 -10.37 18.91
CA TYR A 70 -4.86 -9.70 19.24
C TYR A 70 -5.35 -10.19 20.61
N GLU A 71 -5.28 -9.34 21.63
CA GLU A 71 -5.80 -9.65 22.96
C GLU A 71 -7.31 -9.33 23.01
N TRP A 72 -8.11 -10.39 22.87
CA TRP A 72 -9.56 -10.29 23.04
C TRP A 72 -9.93 -10.31 24.52
N GLY A 73 -10.35 -9.16 25.05
CA GLY A 73 -11.12 -9.05 26.29
C GLY A 73 -10.49 -9.68 27.55
N VAL A 74 -9.56 -8.99 28.19
CA VAL A 74 -9.56 -8.95 29.67
C VAL A 74 -10.54 -7.86 30.07
N VAL A 75 -11.80 -8.25 30.26
CA VAL A 75 -12.67 -7.47 31.15
C VAL A 75 -12.04 -7.67 32.52
N GLN A 76 -11.28 -6.69 33.03
CA GLN A 76 -10.92 -6.69 34.43
C GLN A 76 -12.25 -6.74 35.18
N GLY A 77 -12.51 -7.87 35.85
CA GLY A 77 -13.52 -7.89 36.89
C GLY A 77 -13.13 -6.79 37.87
N GLU A 78 -14.02 -5.81 38.06
CA GLU A 78 -14.11 -5.13 39.34
C GLU A 78 -14.37 -6.25 40.36
N ASP A 79 -13.31 -6.73 40.99
CA ASP A 79 -13.42 -7.51 42.23
C ASP A 79 -13.95 -6.55 43.31
N ASP A 80 -15.06 -6.96 43.94
CA ASP A 80 -15.84 -6.29 45.01
C ASP A 80 -15.03 -5.61 46.13
#